data_AF-A0AA42YHT1-F1
#
_entry.id   AF-A0AA42YHT1-F1
#
_cell.length_a   1.000
_cell.length_b   1.000
_cell.length_c   1.000
_cell.angle_alpha   90.00
_cell.angle_beta   90.00
_cell.angle_gamma   90.00
#
_symmetry.space_group_name_H-M   'P 1'
#
loop_
_entity.id
_entity.type
_entity.pdbx_description
1 polymer ?
#
loop_
_entity_poly.entity_id
_entity_poly.type
_entity_poly.pdbx_seq_one_letter_code
_entity_poly.pdbx_strand_id
1 'polypeptide(L)'
;ADALAELFVEVLVAPAFEEAALQRLARKPSLRLLVTPPLAIGAGTLEYRSIDGGFLTQTVDHGAADPGTWSCPTARQPDAAEQRALEFAWNIVRHVRSNAILVANEDQTVGIGAGQMSRVDACRLALTKAQLPVAGTVAASDAFFPFRDGLDVLAEAGVTAVVQPGGSKRDDEVVAAADEHGVAMLLSGRRHFRH
;
A
#
# COMPACT_ATOMS: atom_id res chain seq x y z
N ALA A 1 -16.75 17.91 6.82
CA ALA A 1 -17.64 17.42 7.90
C ALA A 1 -18.91 16.78 7.35
N ASP A 2 -19.49 17.35 6.29
CA ASP A 2 -20.81 16.98 5.78
C ASP A 2 -20.91 15.54 5.29
N ALA A 3 -20.03 15.12 4.38
CA ALA A 3 -19.96 13.72 3.93
C ALA A 3 -19.69 12.73 5.09
N LEU A 4 -18.87 13.12 6.06
CA LEU A 4 -18.53 12.29 7.23
C LEU A 4 -19.68 12.19 8.25
N ALA A 5 -20.58 13.17 8.27
CA ALA A 5 -21.74 13.15 9.15
C ALA A 5 -22.75 12.06 8.73
N GLU A 6 -22.76 11.67 7.46
CA GLU A 6 -23.62 10.63 6.90
C GLU A 6 -23.04 9.22 7.10
N LEU A 7 -21.71 9.09 7.22
CA LEU A 7 -21.02 7.83 7.45
C LEU A 7 -21.01 7.43 8.93
N PHE A 8 -21.13 6.16 9.24
CA PHE A 8 -20.83 5.68 10.59
C PHE A 8 -19.32 5.67 10.82
N VAL A 9 -18.82 6.62 11.62
CA VAL A 9 -17.40 6.78 11.95
C VAL A 9 -17.24 6.74 13.46
N GLU A 10 -16.28 5.93 13.92
CA GLU A 10 -16.00 5.75 15.35
C GLU A 10 -15.11 6.85 15.92
N VAL A 11 -13.99 7.11 15.26
CA VAL A 11 -12.96 8.07 15.69
C VAL A 11 -12.56 8.90 14.48
N LEU A 12 -12.43 10.20 14.68
CA LEU A 12 -11.89 11.11 13.69
C LEU A 12 -10.76 11.92 14.32
N VAL A 13 -9.59 11.83 13.68
CA VAL A 13 -8.36 12.48 14.11
C VAL A 13 -7.97 13.52 13.06
N ALA A 14 -7.71 14.75 13.48
CA ALA A 14 -7.31 15.84 12.59
C ALA A 14 -6.27 16.77 13.26
N PRO A 15 -5.47 17.53 12.49
CA PRO A 15 -4.57 18.53 13.05
C PRO A 15 -5.29 19.68 13.72
N ALA A 16 -6.50 19.99 13.26
CA ALA A 16 -7.41 20.98 13.82
C ALA A 16 -8.82 20.74 13.25
N PHE A 17 -9.82 21.40 13.84
CA PHE A 17 -11.18 21.45 13.33
C PHE A 17 -11.64 22.90 13.22
N GLU A 18 -12.37 23.20 12.16
CA GLU A 18 -13.18 24.41 12.12
C GLU A 18 -14.34 24.33 13.12
N GLU A 19 -14.73 25.45 13.73
CA GLU A 19 -15.81 25.52 14.71
C GLU A 19 -17.12 24.94 14.17
N ALA A 20 -17.47 25.28 12.92
CA ALA A 20 -18.67 24.76 12.26
C ALA A 20 -18.63 23.23 12.08
N ALA A 21 -17.44 22.65 11.84
CA ALA A 21 -17.26 21.21 11.72
C ALA A 21 -17.45 20.51 13.08
N LEU A 22 -16.91 21.07 14.17
CA LEU A 22 -17.10 20.56 15.52
C LEU A 22 -18.57 20.53 15.91
N GLN A 23 -19.29 21.65 15.74
CA GLN A 23 -20.72 21.75 16.09
C GLN A 23 -21.59 20.73 15.34
N ARG A 24 -21.23 20.40 14.09
CA ARG A 24 -21.93 19.39 13.31
C ARG A 24 -21.59 17.97 13.75
N LEU A 25 -20.30 17.66 13.88
CA LEU A 25 -19.83 16.31 14.23
C LEU A 25 -20.18 15.93 15.68
N ALA A 26 -20.22 16.90 16.59
CA ALA A 26 -20.63 16.71 17.99
C ALA A 26 -22.09 16.26 18.15
N ARG A 27 -22.92 16.36 17.10
CA ARG A 27 -24.29 15.81 17.10
C ARG A 27 -24.30 14.28 17.10
N LYS A 28 -23.16 13.62 16.83
CA LYS A 28 -23.02 12.16 16.82
C LYS A 28 -22.47 11.71 18.18
N PRO A 29 -23.31 11.21 19.11
CA PRO A 29 -22.90 11.03 20.52
C PRO A 29 -21.77 10.01 20.73
N SER A 30 -21.57 9.08 19.81
CA SER A 30 -20.53 8.05 19.89
C SER A 30 -19.26 8.37 19.10
N LEU A 31 -19.22 9.50 18.37
CA LEU A 31 -18.07 9.90 17.58
C LEU A 31 -17.02 10.55 18.48
N ARG A 32 -15.80 9.99 18.48
CA ARG A 32 -14.65 10.55 19.19
C ARG A 32 -13.89 11.49 18.26
N LEU A 33 -13.82 12.77 18.61
CA LEU A 33 -13.03 13.78 17.88
C LEU A 33 -11.72 14.02 18.62
N LEU A 34 -10.59 13.77 17.95
CA LEU A 34 -9.26 13.95 18.52
C LEU A 34 -8.48 14.98 17.69
N VAL A 35 -7.85 15.92 18.39
CA VAL A 35 -6.90 16.85 17.79
C VAL A 35 -5.50 16.36 18.13
N THR A 36 -4.68 16.14 17.11
CA THR A 36 -3.25 15.83 17.28
C THR A 36 -2.44 16.79 16.45
N PRO A 37 -1.36 17.41 16.98
CA PRO A 37 -0.43 18.11 16.12
C PRO A 37 0.14 17.15 15.05
N PRO A 38 0.65 17.68 13.91
CA PRO A 38 1.34 16.85 12.93
C PRO A 38 2.38 15.96 13.61
N LEU A 39 2.25 14.65 13.43
CA LEU A 39 3.14 13.68 14.03
C LEU A 39 4.48 13.70 13.30
N ALA A 40 5.47 14.36 13.88
CA ALA A 40 6.83 14.35 13.38
C ALA A 40 7.53 13.06 13.85
N ILE A 41 7.35 11.96 13.12
CA ILE A 41 8.15 10.75 13.34
C ILE A 41 9.48 10.96 12.62
N GLY A 42 10.47 11.48 13.35
CA GLY A 42 11.81 11.77 12.82
C GLY A 42 12.66 10.52 12.61
N ALA A 43 13.67 10.62 11.75
CA ALA A 43 14.61 9.53 11.50
C ALA A 43 15.21 9.01 12.81
N GLY A 44 15.24 7.69 12.97
CA GLY A 44 15.77 7.04 14.18
C GLY A 44 14.77 6.94 15.33
N THR A 45 13.51 7.34 15.14
CA THR A 45 12.45 7.07 16.12
C THR A 45 12.35 5.57 16.38
N LEU A 46 12.31 5.19 17.67
CA LEU A 46 12.22 3.79 18.06
C LEU A 46 10.77 3.32 18.16
N GLU A 47 10.49 2.15 17.60
CA GLU A 47 9.28 1.36 17.79
C GLU A 47 9.59 0.19 18.72
N TYR A 48 8.62 -0.12 19.59
CA TYR A 48 8.71 -1.19 20.57
C TYR A 48 7.63 -2.24 20.29
N ARG A 49 8.00 -3.52 20.37
CA ARG A 49 7.06 -4.64 20.24
C ARG A 49 7.17 -5.56 21.44
N SER A 50 6.10 -5.64 22.23
CA SER A 50 6.05 -6.53 23.39
C SER A 50 6.05 -8.00 22.96
N ILE A 51 6.76 -8.83 23.73
CA ILE A 51 6.78 -10.30 23.64
C ILE A 51 6.72 -10.87 25.06
N ASP A 52 6.42 -12.15 25.20
CA ASP A 52 6.45 -12.80 26.52
C ASP A 52 7.85 -12.66 27.14
N GLY A 53 7.89 -12.09 28.35
CA GLY A 53 9.14 -11.85 29.07
C GLY A 53 9.92 -10.59 28.68
N GLY A 54 9.46 -9.76 27.74
CA GLY A 54 10.16 -8.51 27.39
C GLY A 54 9.60 -7.74 26.20
N PHE A 55 10.50 -7.08 25.47
CA PHE A 55 10.15 -6.34 24.25
C PHE A 55 11.33 -6.32 23.26
N LEU A 56 10.99 -6.15 21.99
CA LEU A 56 11.92 -5.85 20.91
C LEU A 56 11.93 -4.34 20.62
N THR A 57 13.05 -3.82 20.15
CA THR A 57 13.20 -2.43 19.70
C THR A 57 13.70 -2.39 18.27
N GLN A 58 13.13 -1.52 17.44
CA GLN A 58 13.62 -1.24 16.10
C GLN A 58 13.44 0.24 15.76
N THR A 59 14.11 0.73 14.72
CA THR A 59 13.77 2.05 14.16
C THR A 59 12.48 1.94 13.35
N VAL A 60 11.62 2.93 13.44
CA VAL A 60 10.41 3.02 12.61
C VAL A 60 10.80 2.99 11.13
N ASP A 61 10.10 2.19 10.34
CA ASP A 61 10.22 2.27 8.89
C ASP A 61 9.58 3.56 8.39
N HIS A 62 10.40 4.53 8.00
CA HIS A 62 9.96 5.84 7.51
C HIS A 62 9.56 5.84 6.03
N GLY A 63 9.76 4.72 5.32
CA GLY A 63 9.25 4.49 3.97
C GLY A 63 9.37 5.66 3.01
N ALA A 64 10.51 6.38 3.00
CA ALA A 64 10.82 7.27 1.91
C ALA A 64 11.04 6.38 0.67
N ALA A 65 10.01 6.28 -0.17
CA ALA A 65 10.20 5.95 -1.56
C ALA A 65 11.22 6.96 -2.11
N ASP A 66 12.29 6.49 -2.72
CA ASP A 66 13.05 7.31 -3.64
C ASP A 66 12.82 6.71 -5.03
N PRO A 67 11.75 7.15 -5.73
CA PRO A 67 11.42 6.62 -7.05
C PRO A 67 12.57 6.77 -8.04
N GLY A 68 13.48 7.75 -7.82
CA GLY A 68 14.68 7.94 -8.60
C GLY A 68 15.71 6.81 -8.47
N THR A 69 15.58 5.94 -7.47
CA THR A 69 16.44 4.76 -7.28
C THR A 69 15.85 3.48 -7.84
N TRP A 70 14.60 3.50 -8.30
CA TRP A 70 13.93 2.31 -8.79
C TRP A 70 14.44 1.93 -10.17
N SER A 71 14.49 0.62 -10.43
CA SER A 71 14.85 0.07 -11.73
C SER A 71 13.65 -0.56 -12.40
N CYS A 72 13.62 -0.55 -13.74
CA CYS A 72 12.55 -1.14 -14.53
C CYS A 72 13.15 -2.25 -15.42
N PRO A 73 13.14 -3.52 -14.98
CA PRO A 73 13.73 -4.61 -15.75
C PRO A 73 12.87 -5.09 -16.93
N THR A 74 11.58 -4.71 -16.99
CA THR A 74 10.66 -5.09 -18.07
C THR A 74 10.90 -4.27 -19.34
N ALA A 75 10.52 -4.84 -20.49
CA ALA A 75 10.57 -4.16 -21.78
C ALA A 75 9.63 -2.94 -21.82
N ARG A 76 8.43 -3.07 -21.24
CA ARG A 76 7.50 -1.93 -21.09
C ARG A 76 7.92 -1.05 -19.92
N GLN A 77 8.01 0.24 -20.18
CA GLN A 77 8.18 1.27 -19.16
C GLN A 77 6.82 1.80 -18.70
N PRO A 78 6.66 2.15 -17.40
CA PRO A 78 5.43 2.80 -16.95
C PRO A 78 5.32 4.19 -17.58
N ASP A 79 4.09 4.61 -17.89
CA ASP A 79 3.85 6.00 -18.26
C ASP A 79 3.80 6.92 -17.02
N ALA A 80 3.63 8.23 -17.24
CA ALA A 80 3.64 9.20 -16.15
C ALA A 80 2.49 9.02 -15.15
N ALA A 81 1.33 8.52 -15.58
CA ALA A 81 0.18 8.25 -14.73
C ALA A 81 0.42 7.01 -13.88
N GLU A 82 0.89 5.92 -14.51
CA GLU A 82 1.29 4.71 -13.82
C GLU A 82 2.40 4.97 -12.80
N GLN A 83 3.38 5.81 -13.13
CA GLN A 83 4.47 6.15 -12.21
C GLN A 83 3.94 6.84 -10.95
N ARG A 84 3.06 7.84 -11.07
CA ARG A 84 2.40 8.47 -9.92
C ARG A 84 1.58 7.48 -9.10
N ALA A 85 0.82 6.62 -9.77
CA ALA A 85 0.01 5.59 -9.12
C ALA A 85 0.89 4.57 -8.36
N LEU A 86 2.04 4.17 -8.91
CA LEU A 86 2.98 3.24 -8.28
C LEU A 86 3.64 3.88 -7.05
N GLU A 87 4.03 5.15 -7.12
CA GLU A 87 4.53 5.90 -5.97
C GLU A 87 3.50 6.02 -4.86
N PHE A 88 2.26 6.36 -5.21
CA PHE A 88 1.14 6.36 -4.28
C PHE A 88 0.96 4.98 -3.65
N ALA A 89 0.85 3.93 -4.47
CA ALA A 89 0.62 2.57 -4.00
C ALA A 89 1.75 2.07 -3.08
N TRP A 90 2.99 2.37 -3.42
CA TRP A 90 4.17 2.02 -2.62
C TRP A 90 4.18 2.72 -1.25
N ASN A 91 3.84 4.00 -1.22
CA ASN A 91 3.77 4.77 0.02
C ASN A 91 2.66 4.27 0.97
N ILE A 92 1.58 3.70 0.43
CA ILE A 92 0.48 3.16 1.23
C ILE A 92 0.74 1.70 1.67
N VAL A 93 1.32 0.85 0.80
CA VAL A 93 1.44 -0.59 1.10
C VAL A 93 2.26 -0.89 2.36
N ARG A 94 3.25 -0.05 2.72
CA ARG A 94 4.03 -0.16 3.98
C ARG A 94 3.20 -0.07 5.27
N HIS A 95 1.98 0.45 5.19
CA HIS A 95 1.06 0.56 6.32
C HIS A 95 0.14 -0.67 6.43
N VAL A 96 0.11 -1.53 5.41
CA VAL A 96 -0.71 -2.73 5.35
C VAL A 96 0.03 -3.89 6.02
N ARG A 97 -0.70 -4.77 6.74
CA ARG A 97 -0.10 -5.97 7.35
C ARG A 97 0.31 -6.98 6.28
N SER A 98 1.51 -7.56 6.43
CA SER A 98 2.09 -8.51 5.49
C SER A 98 1.48 -9.91 5.55
N ASN A 99 1.47 -10.69 4.46
CA ASN A 99 1.85 -10.29 3.10
C ASN A 99 0.81 -9.35 2.51
N ALA A 100 1.26 -8.24 1.91
CA ALA A 100 0.38 -7.18 1.44
C ALA A 100 0.45 -6.95 -0.07
N ILE A 101 -0.72 -6.81 -0.68
CA ILE A 101 -0.91 -6.35 -2.06
C ILE A 101 -1.89 -5.19 -2.05
N LEU A 102 -1.46 -4.05 -2.60
CA LEU A 102 -2.29 -2.87 -2.76
C LEU A 102 -2.52 -2.64 -4.24
N VAL A 103 -3.77 -2.58 -4.67
CA VAL A 103 -4.17 -2.14 -6.01
C VAL A 103 -4.66 -0.71 -5.91
N ALA A 104 -4.19 0.17 -6.79
CA ALA A 104 -4.49 1.59 -6.74
C ALA A 104 -4.48 2.23 -8.13
N ASN A 105 -5.10 3.39 -8.25
CA ASN A 105 -4.91 4.30 -9.37
C ASN A 105 -4.05 5.50 -8.90
N GLU A 106 -4.09 6.63 -9.62
CA GLU A 106 -3.26 7.81 -9.29
C GLU A 106 -3.54 8.44 -7.92
N ASP A 107 -4.76 8.29 -7.38
CA ASP A 107 -5.22 9.08 -6.24
C ASP A 107 -5.91 8.31 -5.11
N GLN A 108 -6.25 7.03 -5.33
CA GLN A 108 -6.94 6.22 -4.34
C GLN A 108 -6.63 4.72 -4.43
N THR A 109 -6.78 4.05 -3.29
CA THR A 109 -6.72 2.59 -3.20
C THR A 109 -7.98 1.99 -3.83
N VAL A 110 -7.81 1.03 -4.73
CA VAL A 110 -8.90 0.28 -5.37
C VAL A 110 -9.21 -0.98 -4.60
N GLY A 111 -8.19 -1.71 -4.16
CA GLY A 111 -8.32 -2.97 -3.44
C GLY A 111 -7.10 -3.28 -2.58
N ILE A 112 -7.32 -3.91 -1.42
CA ILE A 112 -6.24 -4.21 -0.47
C ILE A 112 -6.34 -5.67 0.00
N GLY A 113 -5.30 -6.44 -0.29
CA GLY A 113 -5.08 -7.76 0.25
C GLY A 113 -4.08 -7.69 1.40
N ALA A 114 -4.56 -7.85 2.63
CA ALA A 114 -3.75 -7.68 3.84
C ALA A 114 -3.66 -8.96 4.66
N GLY A 115 -2.51 -9.18 5.31
CA GLY A 115 -2.33 -10.16 6.38
C GLY A 115 -2.39 -11.62 5.93
N GLN A 116 -2.08 -11.91 4.67
CA GLN A 116 -2.18 -13.27 4.14
C GLN A 116 -0.88 -14.06 4.32
N MET A 117 -1.00 -15.36 4.58
CA MET A 117 0.14 -16.28 4.67
C MET A 117 0.82 -16.49 3.31
N SER A 118 0.04 -16.46 2.23
CA SER A 118 0.49 -16.60 0.85
C SER A 118 0.32 -15.29 0.07
N ARG A 119 1.30 -14.95 -0.77
CA ARG A 119 1.28 -13.69 -1.54
C ARG A 119 0.27 -13.72 -2.69
N VAL A 120 0.08 -14.86 -3.34
CA VAL A 120 -0.97 -15.01 -4.37
C VAL A 120 -2.38 -14.85 -3.76
N ASP A 121 -2.58 -15.28 -2.50
CA ASP A 121 -3.85 -15.06 -1.82
C ASP A 121 -4.06 -13.60 -1.44
N ALA A 122 -2.98 -12.86 -1.13
CA ALA A 122 -3.05 -11.41 -1.00
C ALA A 122 -3.46 -10.74 -2.33
N CYS A 123 -2.94 -11.20 -3.48
CA CYS A 123 -3.37 -10.70 -4.79
C CYS A 123 -4.87 -10.95 -5.00
N ARG A 124 -5.32 -12.20 -4.82
CA ARG A 124 -6.74 -12.57 -4.97
C ARG A 124 -7.65 -11.77 -4.04
N LEU A 125 -7.22 -11.56 -2.79
CA LEU A 125 -7.99 -10.78 -1.82
C LEU A 125 -8.09 -9.30 -2.21
N ALA A 126 -7.00 -8.71 -2.70
CA ALA A 126 -7.00 -7.32 -3.17
C ALA A 126 -8.00 -7.13 -4.32
N LEU A 127 -8.01 -8.06 -5.28
CA LEU A 127 -8.94 -8.06 -6.40
C LEU A 127 -10.39 -8.31 -5.98
N THR A 128 -10.62 -9.29 -5.11
CA THR A 128 -11.97 -9.64 -4.62
C THR A 128 -12.60 -8.50 -3.82
N LYS A 129 -11.78 -7.73 -3.09
CA LYS A 129 -12.24 -6.57 -2.31
C LYS A 129 -12.29 -5.27 -3.11
N ALA A 130 -11.91 -5.28 -4.38
CA ALA A 130 -11.94 -4.08 -5.19
C ALA A 130 -13.37 -3.56 -5.34
N GLN A 131 -13.58 -2.27 -5.03
CA GLN A 131 -14.88 -1.60 -5.21
C GLN A 131 -14.90 -0.66 -6.41
N LEU A 132 -13.74 -0.50 -7.06
CA LEU A 132 -13.54 0.28 -8.28
C LEU A 132 -13.03 -0.65 -9.38
N PRO A 133 -13.13 -0.24 -10.67
CA PRO A 133 -12.55 -1.01 -11.76
C PRO A 133 -11.06 -1.28 -11.55
N VAL A 134 -10.64 -2.54 -11.73
CA VAL A 134 -9.22 -2.95 -11.63
C VAL A 134 -8.47 -2.74 -12.95
N ALA A 135 -9.14 -2.88 -14.09
CA ALA A 135 -8.49 -2.70 -15.38
C ALA A 135 -7.91 -1.28 -15.52
N GLY A 136 -6.64 -1.17 -15.89
CA GLY A 136 -5.93 0.11 -16.00
C GLY A 136 -5.33 0.62 -14.68
N THR A 137 -5.38 -0.17 -13.60
CA THR A 137 -4.79 0.18 -12.30
C THR A 137 -3.37 -0.36 -12.17
N VAL A 138 -2.68 0.04 -11.09
CA VAL A 138 -1.36 -0.48 -10.73
C VAL A 138 -1.41 -1.27 -9.43
N ALA A 139 -0.38 -2.05 -9.14
CA ALA A 139 -0.24 -2.73 -7.85
C ALA A 139 1.12 -2.51 -7.18
N ALA A 140 1.12 -2.53 -5.84
CA ALA A 140 2.33 -2.55 -5.03
C ALA A 140 2.37 -3.79 -4.14
N SER A 141 3.53 -4.43 -4.04
CA SER A 141 3.78 -5.57 -3.18
C SER A 141 4.79 -5.22 -2.10
N ASP A 142 4.46 -5.40 -0.82
CA ASP A 142 5.34 -5.03 0.30
C ASP A 142 6.67 -5.81 0.36
N ALA A 143 6.70 -6.99 -0.26
CA ALA A 143 7.87 -7.83 -0.45
C ALA A 143 7.89 -8.42 -1.86
N PHE A 144 8.98 -9.10 -2.22
CA PHE A 144 9.12 -9.68 -3.56
C PHE A 144 8.07 -10.77 -3.84
N PHE A 145 7.75 -10.99 -5.12
CA PHE A 145 6.99 -12.15 -5.57
C PHE A 145 7.87 -13.41 -5.55
N PRO A 146 7.51 -14.46 -4.78
CA PRO A 146 8.31 -15.69 -4.74
C PRO A 146 8.16 -16.52 -6.02
N PHE A 147 7.03 -16.38 -6.72
CA PHE A 147 6.66 -17.08 -7.95
C PHE A 147 5.84 -16.12 -8.85
N ARG A 148 5.71 -16.44 -10.14
CA ARG A 148 4.95 -15.61 -11.10
C ARG A 148 3.44 -15.59 -10.85
N ASP A 149 2.90 -16.58 -10.14
CA ASP A 149 1.46 -16.77 -9.90
C ASP A 149 0.75 -15.52 -9.31
N GLY A 150 1.39 -14.82 -8.38
CA GLY A 150 0.86 -13.58 -7.82
C GLY A 150 0.78 -12.44 -8.84
N LEU A 151 1.76 -12.37 -9.75
CA LEU A 151 1.77 -11.38 -10.83
C LEU A 151 0.74 -11.72 -11.91
N ASP A 152 0.68 -12.98 -12.33
CA ASP A 152 -0.27 -13.45 -13.36
C ASP A 152 -1.72 -13.11 -12.93
N VAL A 153 -2.07 -13.36 -11.67
CA VAL A 153 -3.38 -13.02 -11.09
C VAL A 153 -3.71 -11.52 -11.21
N LEU A 154 -2.73 -10.65 -10.99
CA LEU A 154 -2.94 -9.19 -11.10
C LEU A 154 -3.06 -8.76 -12.56
N ALA A 155 -2.21 -9.30 -13.42
CA ALA A 155 -2.20 -9.00 -14.85
C ALA A 155 -3.50 -9.43 -15.55
N GLU A 156 -4.00 -10.63 -15.25
CA GLU A 156 -5.28 -11.14 -15.76
C GLU A 156 -6.47 -10.27 -15.36
N ALA A 157 -6.39 -9.58 -14.22
CA ALA A 157 -7.40 -8.62 -13.77
C ALA A 157 -7.26 -7.23 -14.40
N GLY A 158 -6.24 -7.02 -15.25
CA GLY A 158 -6.00 -5.78 -15.98
C GLY A 158 -5.13 -4.77 -15.26
N VAL A 159 -4.34 -5.18 -14.25
CA VAL A 159 -3.28 -4.34 -13.68
C VAL A 159 -2.21 -4.11 -14.75
N THR A 160 -1.83 -2.86 -14.99
CA THR A 160 -0.92 -2.48 -16.08
C THR A 160 0.52 -2.24 -15.62
N ALA A 161 0.72 -1.94 -14.32
CA ALA A 161 2.05 -1.80 -13.76
C ALA A 161 2.13 -2.30 -12.32
N VAL A 162 3.32 -2.77 -11.90
CA VAL A 162 3.56 -3.32 -10.57
C VAL A 162 4.88 -2.81 -9.99
N VAL A 163 4.91 -2.47 -8.70
CA VAL A 163 6.14 -2.20 -7.95
C VAL A 163 6.34 -3.23 -6.85
N GLN A 164 7.55 -3.76 -6.74
CA GLN A 164 7.98 -4.70 -5.71
C GLN A 164 9.46 -4.44 -5.34
N PRO A 165 10.00 -5.02 -4.26
CA PRO A 165 11.43 -4.86 -3.94
C PRO A 165 12.38 -5.54 -4.92
N GLY A 166 12.00 -6.70 -5.48
CA GLY A 166 12.95 -7.65 -6.07
C GLY A 166 13.81 -8.36 -5.01
N GLY A 167 14.80 -9.12 -5.46
CA GLY A 167 15.70 -9.95 -4.66
C GLY A 167 15.30 -11.42 -4.56
N SER A 168 14.32 -11.89 -5.35
CA SER A 168 14.02 -13.32 -5.44
C SER A 168 15.05 -14.04 -6.30
N LYS A 169 15.35 -15.31 -5.97
CA LYS A 169 16.10 -16.20 -6.89
C LYS A 169 15.35 -16.45 -8.21
N ARG A 170 14.05 -16.11 -8.25
CA ARG A 170 13.15 -16.27 -9.38
C ARG A 170 12.66 -14.94 -9.95
N ASP A 171 13.37 -13.84 -9.70
CA ASP A 171 12.98 -12.54 -10.26
C ASP A 171 12.88 -12.61 -11.79
N ASP A 172 13.79 -13.31 -12.46
CA ASP A 172 13.76 -13.49 -13.92
C ASP A 172 12.45 -14.13 -14.41
N GLU A 173 11.89 -15.09 -13.65
CA GLU A 173 10.62 -15.75 -13.95
C GLU A 173 9.44 -14.77 -13.82
N VAL A 174 9.47 -13.92 -12.80
CA VAL A 174 8.44 -12.91 -12.53
C VAL A 174 8.52 -11.76 -13.53
N VAL A 175 9.73 -11.31 -13.90
CA VAL A 175 9.93 -10.26 -14.91
C VAL A 175 9.49 -10.75 -16.30
N ALA A 176 9.84 -11.99 -16.66
CA ALA A 176 9.38 -12.58 -17.92
C ALA A 176 7.85 -12.65 -17.98
N ALA A 177 7.19 -13.03 -16.88
CA ALA A 177 5.74 -13.02 -16.78
C ALA A 177 5.15 -11.60 -16.95
N ALA A 178 5.79 -10.57 -16.38
CA ALA A 178 5.36 -9.18 -16.59
C ALA A 178 5.45 -8.79 -18.08
N ASP A 179 6.55 -9.14 -18.75
CA ASP A 179 6.72 -8.87 -20.18
C ASP A 179 5.69 -9.63 -21.04
N GLU A 180 5.41 -10.90 -20.72
CA GLU A 180 4.36 -11.70 -21.39
C GLU A 180 2.98 -11.04 -21.31
N HIS A 181 2.66 -10.41 -20.17
CA HIS A 181 1.41 -9.71 -19.94
C HIS A 181 1.42 -8.23 -20.37
N GLY A 182 2.55 -7.70 -20.82
CA GLY A 182 2.70 -6.27 -21.12
C GLY A 182 2.56 -5.38 -19.88
N VAL A 183 2.94 -5.88 -18.70
CA VAL A 183 2.92 -5.16 -17.42
C VAL A 183 4.28 -4.50 -17.20
N ALA A 184 4.29 -3.21 -16.85
CA ALA A 184 5.53 -2.55 -16.45
C ALA A 184 5.88 -2.93 -15.01
N MET A 185 7.11 -3.35 -14.73
CA MET A 185 7.54 -3.70 -13.38
C MET A 185 8.64 -2.77 -12.88
N LEU A 186 8.47 -2.22 -11.67
CA LEU A 186 9.50 -1.48 -10.97
C LEU A 186 10.05 -2.30 -9.79
N LEU A 187 11.38 -2.34 -9.67
CA LEU A 187 12.09 -2.91 -8.53
C LEU A 187 12.63 -1.79 -7.64
N SER A 188 12.13 -1.74 -6.39
CA SER A 188 12.47 -0.68 -5.44
C SER A 188 13.72 -0.98 -4.59
N GLY A 189 14.16 -2.23 -4.54
CA GLY A 189 15.25 -2.68 -3.68
C GLY A 189 14.97 -2.62 -2.17
N ARG A 190 13.74 -2.26 -1.75
CA ARG A 190 13.37 -2.06 -0.34
C ARG A 190 12.12 -2.84 0.02
N ARG A 191 12.16 -3.60 1.10
CA ARG A 191 11.02 -4.36 1.64
C ARG A 191 10.35 -3.63 2.79
N HIS A 192 9.02 -3.58 2.81
CA HIS A 192 8.19 -2.93 3.84
C HIS A 192 7.36 -3.93 4.65
N PHE A 193 8.01 -4.93 5.26
CA PHE A 193 7.32 -5.99 5.98
C PHE A 193 6.75 -5.49 7.32
N ARG A 194 5.50 -5.84 7.63
CA ARG A 194 4.78 -5.39 8.83
C ARG A 194 3.86 -6.46 9.43
N HIS A 195 4.12 -6.87 10.67
CA HIS A 195 3.30 -7.83 11.47
C HIS A 195 2.31 -7.15 12.41
#